data_AF-A0A6G8AMD7-F1
#
_entry.id   AF-A0A6G8AMD7-F1
#
_cell.length_a   1.000
_cell.length_b   1.000
_cell.length_c   1.000
_cell.angle_alpha   90.00
_cell.angle_beta   90.00
_cell.angle_gamma   90.00
#
_symmetry.space_group_name_H-M   'P 1'
#
loop_
_entity.id
_entity.type
_entity.pdbx_description
1 polymer ?
#
loop_
_entity_poly.entity_id
_entity_poly.type
_entity_poly.pdbx_seq_one_letter_code
_entity_poly.pdbx_strand_id
1 'polypeptide(L)'
;MLSIILIISIILLLAIGFFLTRKGTTFISVLAPDDKKEMATKTILSFGKATLALSILGLICLIINQQTITLIFISLMMVISAIFSIKLAKQLS
;
A
#
# COMPACT_ATOMS: atom_id res chain seq x y z
N MET A 1 -11.64 20.50 -0.26
CA MET A 1 -11.13 19.71 -1.41
C MET A 1 -10.04 18.71 -1.01
N LEU A 2 -8.94 19.15 -0.38
CA LEU A 2 -7.88 18.24 0.11
C LEU A 2 -8.37 17.14 1.06
N SER A 3 -9.29 17.45 1.98
CA SER A 3 -9.85 16.44 2.90
C SER A 3 -10.64 15.34 2.17
N ILE A 4 -11.29 15.66 1.05
CA ILE A 4 -12.01 14.66 0.22
C ILE A 4 -11.00 13.72 -0.44
N ILE A 5 -9.89 14.26 -0.95
CA ILE A 5 -8.79 13.48 -1.55
C ILE A 5 -8.15 12.57 -0.51
N LEU A 6 -8.00 13.05 0.73
CA LEU A 6 -7.50 12.24 1.85
C LEU A 6 -8.46 11.09 2.17
N ILE A 7 -9.77 11.36 2.28
CA ILE A 7 -10.78 10.32 2.54
C ILE A 7 -10.77 9.26 1.44
N ILE A 8 -10.78 9.68 0.17
CA ILE A 8 -10.71 8.77 -0.98
C ILE A 8 -9.44 7.95 -0.92
N SER A 9 -8.29 8.57 -0.64
CA SER A 9 -7.00 7.87 -0.48
C SER A 9 -7.07 6.84 0.64
N ILE A 10 -7.59 7.17 1.82
CA ILE A 10 -7.71 6.24 2.95
C ILE A 10 -8.57 5.03 2.57
N ILE A 11 -9.73 5.26 1.95
CA ILE A 11 -10.62 4.18 1.49
C ILE A 11 -9.89 3.30 0.47
N LEU A 12 -9.16 3.91 -0.46
CA LEU A 12 -8.41 3.20 -1.48
C LEU A 12 -7.27 2.38 -0.87
N LEU A 13 -6.48 2.95 0.05
CA LEU A 13 -5.43 2.22 0.76
C LEU A 13 -6.00 1.06 1.57
N LEU A 14 -7.14 1.26 2.23
CA LEU A 14 -7.78 0.22 3.02
C LEU A 14 -8.21 -0.94 2.11
N ALA A 15 -8.82 -0.63 0.97
CA ALA A 15 -9.23 -1.61 -0.03
C ALA A 15 -8.02 -2.35 -0.62
N ILE A 16 -6.96 -1.63 -1.01
CA ILE A 16 -5.71 -2.20 -1.55
C ILE A 16 -5.03 -3.08 -0.51
N GLY A 17 -4.87 -2.59 0.72
CA GLY A 17 -4.21 -3.32 1.81
C GLY A 17 -4.97 -4.58 2.19
N PHE A 18 -6.30 -4.52 2.26
CA PHE A 18 -7.15 -5.68 2.49
C PHE A 18 -7.04 -6.69 1.34
N PHE A 19 -7.10 -6.21 0.09
CA PHE A 19 -6.99 -7.06 -1.09
C PHE A 19 -5.64 -7.77 -1.18
N LEU A 20 -4.53 -7.03 -0.99
CA LEU A 20 -3.19 -7.62 -1.03
C LEU A 20 -2.95 -8.61 0.11
N THR A 21 -3.48 -8.33 1.30
CA THR A 21 -3.32 -9.24 2.44
C THR A 21 -4.14 -10.53 2.26
N ARG A 22 -5.33 -10.43 1.66
CA ARG A 22 -6.27 -11.57 1.56
C ARG A 22 -6.16 -12.37 0.26
N LYS A 23 -5.86 -11.74 -0.87
CA LYS A 23 -5.76 -12.36 -2.20
C LYS A 23 -4.37 -12.27 -2.83
N GLY A 24 -3.44 -11.50 -2.26
CA GLY A 24 -2.11 -11.31 -2.82
C GLY A 24 -1.26 -12.59 -2.89
N THR A 25 -1.48 -13.52 -1.96
CA THR A 25 -0.89 -14.87 -1.97
C THR A 25 -1.32 -15.69 -3.19
N THR A 26 -2.59 -15.58 -3.61
CA THR A 26 -3.14 -16.28 -4.77
C THR A 26 -2.58 -15.71 -6.08
N PHE A 27 -2.44 -14.39 -6.18
CA PHE A 27 -1.85 -13.74 -7.37
C PHE A 27 -0.38 -14.11 -7.56
N ILE A 28 0.42 -14.13 -6.49
CA ILE A 28 1.85 -14.48 -6.58
C ILE A 28 2.07 -15.96 -6.85
N SER A 29 1.21 -16.83 -6.35
CA SER A 29 1.24 -18.25 -6.68
C SER A 29 1.16 -18.51 -8.20
N VAL A 30 0.45 -17.64 -8.93
CA VAL A 30 0.28 -17.72 -10.39
C VAL A 30 1.34 -16.92 -11.15
N LEU A 31 1.75 -15.76 -10.65
CA LEU A 31 2.64 -14.84 -11.36
C LEU A 31 4.14 -15.08 -11.12
N ALA A 32 4.56 -15.67 -9.99
CA ALA A 32 5.97 -15.83 -9.65
C ALA A 32 6.48 -17.26 -9.91
N PRO A 33 7.72 -17.43 -10.41
CA PRO A 33 8.38 -18.73 -10.51
C PRO A 33 8.61 -19.33 -9.11
N ASP A 34 8.53 -20.66 -8.98
CA ASP A 34 8.54 -21.39 -7.69
C ASP A 34 9.68 -20.97 -6.75
N ASP A 35 10.89 -20.75 -7.27
CA ASP A 35 12.06 -20.32 -6.48
C ASP A 35 11.93 -18.92 -5.86
N LYS A 36 11.05 -18.05 -6.37
CA LYS A 36 10.84 -16.67 -5.87
C LYS A 36 9.45 -16.46 -5.24
N LYS A 37 8.56 -17.47 -5.26
CA LYS A 37 7.19 -17.37 -4.74
C LYS A 37 7.13 -16.93 -3.29
N GLU A 38 7.97 -17.52 -2.42
CA GLU A 38 7.95 -17.20 -0.99
C GLU A 38 8.38 -15.75 -0.73
N MET A 39 9.42 -15.28 -1.42
CA MET A 39 9.94 -13.92 -1.28
C MET A 39 8.94 -12.87 -1.81
N ALA A 40 8.35 -13.14 -2.97
CA ALA A 40 7.36 -12.27 -3.60
C ALA A 40 6.07 -12.19 -2.76
N THR A 41 5.66 -13.31 -2.16
CA THR A 41 4.51 -13.38 -1.25
C THR A 41 4.76 -12.56 0.00
N LYS A 42 5.96 -12.70 0.61
CA LYS A 42 6.36 -11.94 1.79
C LYS A 42 6.40 -10.44 1.50
N THR A 43 6.86 -10.03 0.32
CA THR A 43 6.89 -8.64 -0.12
C THR A 43 5.48 -8.05 -0.26
N ILE A 44 4.55 -8.77 -0.90
CA ILE A 44 3.15 -8.33 -1.01
C ILE A 44 2.44 -8.27 0.33
N LEU A 45 2.66 -9.27 1.19
CA LEU A 45 2.01 -9.32 2.50
C LEU A 45 2.55 -8.22 3.42
N SER A 46 3.86 -7.93 3.36
CA SER A 46 4.46 -6.79 4.05
C SER A 46 3.92 -5.45 3.53
N PHE A 47 3.70 -5.33 2.22
CA PHE A 47 3.14 -4.11 1.65
C PHE A 47 1.65 -3.94 1.99
N GLY A 48 0.86 -5.02 1.95
CA GLY A 48 -0.52 -5.02 2.43
C GLY A 48 -0.62 -4.51 3.87
N LYS A 49 0.23 -5.02 4.77
CA LYS A 49 0.34 -4.52 6.15
C LYS A 49 0.77 -3.06 6.22
N ALA A 50 1.77 -2.63 5.44
CA ALA A 50 2.22 -1.24 5.40
C ALA A 50 1.10 -0.30 4.92
N THR A 51 0.35 -0.67 3.88
CA THR A 51 -0.80 0.13 3.38
C THR A 51 -1.95 0.20 4.38
N LEU A 52 -2.21 -0.87 5.14
CA LEU A 52 -3.17 -0.82 6.25
C LEU A 52 -2.68 0.10 7.38
N ALA A 53 -1.40 0.03 7.74
CA ALA A 53 -0.81 0.94 8.72
C ALA A 53 -0.88 2.41 8.27
N LEU A 54 -0.58 2.69 6.99
CA LEU A 54 -0.76 4.02 6.41
C LEU A 54 -2.22 4.48 6.40
N SER A 55 -3.18 3.57 6.21
CA SER A 55 -4.60 3.93 6.26
C SER A 55 -5.00 4.44 7.65
N ILE A 56 -4.51 3.78 8.70
CA ILE A 56 -4.75 4.20 10.10
C ILE A 56 -4.08 5.56 10.35
N LEU A 57 -2.85 5.74 9.88
CA LEU A 57 -2.14 7.03 9.97
C LEU A 57 -2.89 8.15 9.22
N GLY A 58 -3.44 7.84 8.04
CA GLY A 58 -4.29 8.75 7.27
C GLY A 58 -5.56 9.14 8.02
N LEU A 59 -6.17 8.21 8.76
CA LEU A 59 -7.33 8.49 9.61
C LEU A 59 -6.99 9.49 10.73
N ILE A 60 -5.81 9.35 11.34
CA ILE A 60 -5.31 10.30 12.35
C ILE A 60 -5.07 11.67 11.71
N CYS A 61 -4.51 11.69 10.50
CA CYS A 61 -4.26 12.90 9.72
C CYS A 61 -5.57 13.64 9.37
N LEU A 62 -6.66 12.90 9.11
CA LEU A 62 -7.99 13.45 8.87
C LEU A 62 -8.50 14.26 10.07
N ILE A 63 -8.27 13.77 11.30
CA ILE A 63 -8.73 14.41 12.54
C ILE A 63 -7.99 15.73 12.78
N ILE A 64 -6.69 15.77 12.48
CA ILE A 64 -5.87 16.98 12.63
C ILE A 64 -6.23 18.04 11.56
N ASN A 65 -6.73 17.61 10.40
CA ASN A 65 -7.23 18.43 9.29
C ASN A 65 -6.28 19.58 8.85
N GLN A 66 -4.96 19.40 9.02
CA GLN A 66 -3.95 20.34 8.59
C GLN A 66 -3.51 20.03 7.15
N GLN A 67 -3.56 21.05 6.27
CA GLN A 67 -3.24 20.91 4.85
C GLN A 67 -1.81 20.42 4.62
N THR A 68 -0.84 20.92 5.39
CA THR A 68 0.57 20.54 5.27
C THR A 68 0.79 19.08 5.58
N ILE A 69 0.14 18.56 6.63
CA ILE A 69 0.29 17.16 7.04
C ILE A 69 -0.36 16.23 6.00
N THR A 70 -1.49 16.65 5.42
CA THR A 70 -2.16 15.92 4.33
C THR A 70 -1.25 15.79 3.11
N LEU A 71 -0.58 16.87 2.70
CA LEU A 71 0.35 16.85 1.57
C LEU A 71 1.56 15.95 1.83
N ILE A 72 2.14 16.04 3.04
CA ILE A 72 3.26 15.17 3.45
C ILE A 72 2.83 13.70 3.41
N PHE A 73 1.64 13.39 3.93
CA PHE A 73 1.09 12.04 3.93
C PHE A 73 0.94 11.47 2.51
N ILE A 74 0.33 12.23 1.61
CA ILE A 74 0.13 11.82 0.21
C ILE A 74 1.50 11.60 -0.47
N SER A 75 2.46 12.49 -0.23
CA SER A 75 3.81 12.37 -0.79
C SER A 75 4.52 11.10 -0.30
N LEU A 76 4.47 10.83 1.01
CA LEU A 76 5.01 9.59 1.60
C LEU A 76 4.37 8.34 0.97
N MET A 77 3.05 8.39 0.77
CA MET A 77 2.28 7.29 0.23
C MET A 77 2.63 6.99 -1.23
N MET A 78 2.90 8.03 -2.03
CA MET A 78 3.43 7.88 -3.40
C MET A 78 4.82 7.24 -3.39
N VAL A 79 5.73 7.69 -2.52
CA VAL A 79 7.09 7.14 -2.43
C VAL A 79 7.05 5.65 -2.07
N ILE A 80 6.24 5.28 -1.07
CA ILE A 80 6.09 3.89 -0.65
C ILE A 80 5.50 3.02 -1.77
N SER A 81 4.50 3.55 -2.49
CA SER A 81 3.90 2.86 -3.64
C SER A 81 4.92 2.66 -4.78
N ALA A 82 5.75 3.66 -5.06
CA ALA A 82 6.80 3.57 -6.09
C ALA A 82 7.87 2.53 -5.71
N ILE A 83 8.37 2.57 -4.46
CA ILE A 83 9.34 1.59 -3.96
C ILE A 83 8.78 0.17 -4.06
N PHE A 84 7.50 -0.01 -3.72
CA PHE A 84 6.84 -1.30 -3.84
C PHE A 84 6.70 -1.76 -5.29
N SER A 85 6.26 -0.88 -6.19
CA SER A 85 6.14 -1.19 -7.61
C SER A 85 7.48 -1.69 -8.19
N ILE A 86 8.58 -1.02 -7.84
CA ILE A 86 9.93 -1.41 -8.27
C ILE A 86 10.35 -2.75 -7.64
N LYS A 87 10.15 -2.93 -6.33
CA LYS A 87 10.48 -4.20 -5.64
C LYS A 87 9.69 -5.37 -6.21
N LEU A 88 8.40 -5.17 -6.46
CA LEU A 88 7.52 -6.18 -7.02
C LEU A 88 7.97 -6.57 -8.43
N ALA A 89 8.23 -5.58 -9.30
CA ALA A 89 8.74 -5.82 -10.66
C ALA A 89 10.06 -6.61 -10.64
N LYS A 90 10.97 -6.29 -9.72
CA LYS A 90 12.25 -7.01 -9.57
C LYS A 90 12.10 -8.45 -9.05
N GLN A 91 11.03 -8.75 -8.32
CA GLN A 91 10.74 -10.10 -7.82
C GLN A 91 10.01 -10.96 -8.85
N LEU A 92 9.25 -10.33 -9.74
CA LEU A 92 8.51 -10.97 -10.84
C LEU A 92 9.35 -11.19 -12.11
N SER A 93 10.40 -10.38 -12.32
CA SER A 93 11.41 -10.56 -13.38
C SER A 93 12.51 -11.54 -12.98
#